data_AF-A0A914J4C5-F1
#
_entry.id   AF-A0A914J4C5-F1
#
_cell.length_a   1.000
_cell.length_b   1.000
_cell.length_c   1.000
_cell.angle_alpha   90.00
_cell.angle_beta   90.00
_cell.angle_gamma   90.00
#
_symmetry.space_group_name_H-M   'P 1'
#
loop_
_entity.id
_entity.type
_entity.pdbx_description
1 polymer ?
#
loop_
_entity_poly.entity_id
_entity_poly.type
_entity_poly.pdbx_seq_one_letter_code
_entity_poly.pdbx_strand_id
1 'polypeptide(L)'
;MVSHDELISRQVKKCAVFITTEAGFDEAEIGAIDDLTQILFDYIGTFAEESQELAYLAGRNAFNFVDVISSLEEGALGHSTESLTKYIVENQFQNMDKLLSKDGKVTEQQPLKIGDDRPMPGYIPSFLPKFPNPHTYIHTEVTNESEMTYARAREVLATNKRSVENSLYRYALNTHDNVCLFNVQYQQALEKARSEVEKQDAERQAKRARYGDETTLDDFNVPETETTIVKKIIPDEFFVLKPFFLEDPTLLAISNEQDDEEQPAQKGDGAAVEPSSDDLQDSKFSDTQDEELILSDSDNND
;
A
#
# COMPACT_ATOMS: atom_id res chain seq x y z
N MET A 1 4.05 2.16 9.99
CA MET A 1 4.36 1.67 11.34
C MET A 1 3.02 1.52 12.04
N VAL A 2 2.62 0.30 12.40
CA VAL A 2 1.37 0.06 13.16
C VAL A 2 1.55 0.74 14.53
N SER A 3 0.58 1.55 14.97
CA SER A 3 0.67 2.24 16.25
C SER A 3 0.63 1.22 17.40
N HIS A 4 1.25 1.52 18.54
CA HIS A 4 1.19 0.63 19.71
C HIS A 4 -0.25 0.36 20.16
N ASP A 5 -1.13 1.35 20.04
CA ASP A 5 -2.54 1.23 20.40
C ASP A 5 -3.27 0.21 19.50
N GLU A 6 -2.94 0.18 18.21
CA GLU A 6 -3.52 -0.77 17.27
C GLU A 6 -3.05 -2.21 17.55
N LEU A 7 -1.81 -2.39 18.02
CA LEU A 7 -1.32 -3.70 18.46
C LEU A 7 -2.09 -4.19 19.70
N ILE A 8 -2.27 -3.33 20.70
CA ILE A 8 -3.00 -3.67 21.93
C ILE A 8 -4.45 -4.02 21.60
N SER A 9 -5.11 -3.19 20.78
CA SER A 9 -6.47 -3.45 20.28
C SER A 9 -6.57 -4.81 19.59
N ARG A 10 -5.59 -5.13 18.72
CA ARG A 10 -5.53 -6.41 18.04
C ARG A 10 -5.36 -7.60 18.99
N GLN A 11 -4.56 -7.47 20.06
CA GLN A 11 -4.41 -8.55 21.03
C GLN A 11 -5.69 -8.77 21.83
N VAL A 12 -6.36 -7.70 22.26
CA VAL A 12 -7.65 -7.81 22.96
C VAL A 12 -8.72 -8.40 22.04
N LYS A 13 -8.70 -8.09 20.74
CA LYS A 13 -9.55 -8.76 19.74
C LYS A 13 -9.31 -10.26 19.65
N LYS A 14 -8.06 -10.72 19.73
CA LYS A 14 -7.78 -12.16 19.82
C LYS A 14 -8.34 -12.79 21.11
N CYS A 15 -8.26 -12.09 22.24
CA CYS A 15 -8.84 -12.56 23.50
C CYS A 15 -10.37 -12.65 23.43
N ALA A 16 -11.04 -11.66 22.83
CA ALA A 16 -12.49 -11.68 22.64
C ALA A 16 -12.92 -12.87 21.78
N VAL A 17 -12.22 -13.11 20.66
CA VAL A 17 -12.45 -14.29 19.81
C VAL A 17 -12.26 -15.58 20.60
N PHE A 18 -11.18 -15.68 21.40
CA PHE A 18 -10.94 -16.86 22.23
C PHE A 18 -12.09 -17.13 23.21
N ILE A 19 -12.61 -16.10 23.88
CA ILE A 19 -13.75 -16.23 24.79
C ILE A 19 -14.99 -16.72 24.04
N THR A 20 -15.26 -16.21 22.84
CA THR A 20 -16.40 -16.68 22.03
C THR A 20 -16.24 -18.12 21.56
N THR A 21 -15.01 -18.55 21.26
CA THR A 21 -14.74 -19.95 20.88
C THR A 21 -14.88 -20.91 22.05
N GLU A 22 -14.46 -20.50 23.26
CA GLU A 22 -14.66 -21.29 24.50
C GLU A 22 -16.15 -21.40 24.85
N ALA A 23 -16.95 -20.38 24.54
CA ALA A 23 -18.40 -20.43 24.67
C ALA A 23 -19.08 -21.34 23.62
N GLY A 24 -18.35 -21.83 22.62
CA GLY A 24 -18.84 -22.78 21.61
C GLY A 24 -19.39 -22.15 20.33
N PHE A 25 -19.11 -20.87 20.07
CA PHE A 25 -19.48 -20.21 18.81
C PHE A 25 -18.45 -20.52 17.71
N ASP A 26 -18.91 -21.04 16.57
CA ASP A 26 -18.06 -21.38 15.41
C ASP A 26 -17.97 -20.22 14.39
N GLU A 27 -19.04 -19.41 14.30
CA GLU A 27 -19.13 -18.24 13.43
C GLU A 27 -19.62 -17.02 14.23
N ALA A 28 -19.05 -15.85 13.94
CA ALA A 28 -19.44 -14.59 14.56
C ALA A 28 -19.26 -13.43 13.57
N GLU A 29 -20.13 -12.43 13.69
CA GLU A 29 -20.06 -11.21 12.90
C GLU A 29 -18.87 -10.35 13.35
N ILE A 30 -18.17 -9.76 12.37
CA ILE A 30 -16.97 -8.95 12.63
C ILE A 30 -17.31 -7.71 13.46
N GLY A 31 -18.44 -7.05 13.16
CA GLY A 31 -18.92 -5.89 13.92
C GLY A 31 -19.23 -6.22 15.38
N ALA A 32 -19.89 -7.36 15.63
CA ALA A 32 -20.18 -7.80 17.00
C ALA A 32 -18.92 -8.12 17.81
N ILE A 33 -17.90 -8.70 17.17
CA ILE A 33 -16.60 -8.92 17.82
C ILE A 33 -15.94 -7.57 18.14
N ASP A 34 -15.98 -6.61 17.22
CA ASP A 34 -15.40 -5.27 17.45
C ASP A 34 -16.11 -4.54 18.59
N ASP A 35 -17.44 -4.58 18.64
CA ASP A 35 -18.22 -4.03 19.75
C ASP A 35 -17.89 -4.73 21.08
N LEU A 36 -17.77 -6.06 21.08
CA LEU A 36 -17.37 -6.82 22.26
C LEU A 36 -15.97 -6.43 22.73
N THR A 37 -15.04 -6.19 21.81
CA THR A 37 -13.69 -5.74 22.18
C THR A 37 -13.70 -4.36 22.80
N GLN A 38 -14.52 -3.45 22.29
CA GLN A 38 -14.68 -2.12 22.87
C GLN A 38 -15.27 -2.22 24.28
N ILE A 39 -16.32 -3.03 24.46
CA ILE A 39 -16.91 -3.29 25.78
C ILE A 39 -15.88 -3.88 26.75
N LEU A 40 -15.04 -4.81 26.30
CA LEU A 40 -13.99 -5.39 27.14
C LEU A 40 -12.93 -4.35 27.55
N PHE A 41 -12.55 -3.45 26.65
CA PHE A 41 -11.63 -2.34 26.98
C PHE A 41 -12.25 -1.40 28.01
N ASP A 42 -13.48 -0.97 27.78
CA ASP A 42 -14.19 -0.06 28.68
C ASP A 42 -14.44 -0.72 30.05
N TYR A 43 -14.70 -2.03 30.06
CA TYR A 43 -14.84 -2.81 31.29
C TYR A 43 -13.55 -2.84 32.11
N ILE A 44 -12.41 -3.12 31.48
CA ILE A 44 -11.11 -3.15 32.18
C ILE A 44 -10.74 -1.74 32.67
N GLY A 45 -11.03 -0.71 31.88
CA GLY A 45 -10.80 0.69 32.24
C GLY A 45 -11.61 1.11 33.46
N THR A 46 -12.92 0.90 33.43
CA THR A 46 -13.81 1.25 34.56
C THR A 46 -13.43 0.49 35.83
N PHE A 47 -13.10 -0.80 35.70
CA PHE A 47 -12.64 -1.61 36.83
C PHE A 47 -11.33 -1.08 37.45
N ALA A 48 -10.37 -0.68 36.62
CA ALA A 48 -9.10 -0.13 37.08
C ALA A 48 -9.28 1.23 37.77
N GLU A 49 -10.16 2.08 37.23
CA GLU A 49 -10.52 3.37 37.83
C GLU A 49 -11.17 3.18 39.20
N GLU A 50 -12.16 2.28 39.34
CA GLU A 50 -12.80 1.97 40.62
C GLU A 50 -11.78 1.45 41.66
N SER A 51 -10.91 0.51 41.26
CA SER A 51 -9.82 0.02 42.12
C SER A 51 -8.87 1.14 42.57
N GLN A 52 -8.60 2.09 41.69
CA GLN A 52 -7.70 3.21 41.97
C GLN A 52 -8.35 4.24 42.91
N GLU A 53 -9.64 4.51 42.76
CA GLU A 53 -10.41 5.37 43.67
C GLU A 53 -10.44 4.79 45.09
N LEU A 54 -10.61 3.47 45.23
CA LEU A 54 -10.51 2.79 46.53
C LEU A 54 -9.11 2.90 47.15
N ALA A 55 -8.05 2.81 46.33
CA ALA A 55 -6.69 3.01 46.80
C ALA A 55 -6.45 4.45 47.29
N TYR A 56 -7.00 5.45 46.58
CA TYR A 56 -6.94 6.85 46.96
C TYR A 56 -7.72 7.15 48.23
N LEU A 57 -8.88 6.52 48.42
CA LEU A 57 -9.64 6.62 49.68
C LEU A 57 -8.82 6.09 50.87
N ALA A 58 -8.00 5.07 50.64
CA ALA A 58 -7.05 4.54 51.62
C ALA A 58 -5.76 5.37 51.75
N GLY A 59 -5.61 6.48 50.99
CA GLY A 59 -4.43 7.35 50.99
C GLY A 59 -3.20 6.75 50.31
N ARG A 60 -3.36 5.70 49.49
CA ARG A 60 -2.29 5.05 48.72
C ARG A 60 -2.38 5.46 47.25
N ASN A 61 -1.24 5.49 46.56
CA ASN A 61 -1.20 5.77 45.11
C ASN A 61 -1.22 4.51 44.24
N ALA A 62 -1.11 3.32 44.85
CA ALA A 62 -1.12 2.04 44.15
C ALA A 62 -2.20 1.13 44.75
N PHE A 63 -2.97 0.47 43.87
CA PHE A 63 -3.99 -0.49 44.24
C PHE A 63 -3.36 -1.81 44.71
N ASN A 64 -4.00 -2.43 45.70
CA ASN A 64 -3.66 -3.74 46.25
C ASN A 64 -4.73 -4.75 45.85
N PHE A 65 -4.47 -6.05 46.04
CA PHE A 65 -5.43 -7.11 45.73
C PHE A 65 -6.76 -6.95 46.49
N VAL A 66 -6.74 -6.35 47.70
CA VAL A 66 -7.96 -6.07 48.47
C VAL A 66 -8.83 -5.05 47.77
N ASP A 67 -8.24 -3.99 47.21
CA ASP A 67 -8.97 -2.94 46.49
C ASP A 67 -9.62 -3.52 45.23
N VAL A 68 -8.91 -4.43 44.55
CA VAL A 68 -9.39 -5.19 43.37
C VAL A 68 -10.55 -6.11 43.71
N ILE A 69 -10.49 -6.82 44.84
CA ILE A 69 -11.60 -7.68 45.30
C ILE A 69 -12.80 -6.83 45.69
N SER A 70 -12.58 -5.73 46.42
CA SER A 70 -13.64 -4.81 46.82
C SER A 70 -14.30 -4.13 45.62
N SER A 71 -13.55 -3.73 44.58
CA SER A 71 -14.15 -3.19 43.35
C SER A 71 -14.90 -4.26 42.56
N LEU A 72 -14.49 -5.53 42.58
CA LEU A 72 -15.27 -6.61 41.95
C LEU A 72 -16.60 -6.86 42.66
N GLU A 73 -16.62 -6.86 43.99
CA GLU A 73 -17.81 -7.21 44.78
C GLU A 73 -18.76 -6.03 45.03
N GLU A 74 -18.22 -4.84 45.28
CA GLU A 74 -18.97 -3.64 45.66
C GLU A 74 -19.06 -2.59 44.54
N GLY A 75 -18.26 -2.73 43.48
CA GLY A 75 -18.29 -1.85 42.30
C GLY A 75 -19.54 -2.02 41.43
N ALA A 76 -19.64 -1.21 40.37
CA ALA A 76 -20.85 -1.08 39.56
C ALA A 76 -21.29 -2.37 38.83
N LEU A 77 -20.38 -3.34 38.71
CA LEU A 77 -20.54 -4.58 37.95
C LEU A 77 -20.94 -5.79 38.81
N GLY A 78 -20.71 -5.74 40.14
CA GLY A 78 -21.23 -6.69 41.13
C GLY A 78 -20.95 -8.16 40.84
N HIS A 79 -19.67 -8.54 40.70
CA HIS A 79 -19.27 -9.93 40.44
C HIS A 79 -18.89 -10.67 41.73
N SER A 80 -19.43 -11.87 41.90
CA SER A 80 -19.04 -12.75 43.02
C SER A 80 -17.69 -13.42 42.75
N THR A 81 -16.73 -13.21 43.66
CA THR A 81 -15.40 -13.85 43.63
C THR A 81 -15.46 -15.38 43.76
N GLU A 82 -16.51 -15.91 44.38
CA GLU A 82 -16.76 -17.35 44.49
C GLU A 82 -17.04 -17.97 43.10
N SER A 83 -17.78 -17.25 42.25
CA SER A 83 -18.08 -17.67 40.87
C SER A 83 -16.81 -17.73 40.02
N LEU A 84 -15.88 -16.80 40.22
CA LEU A 84 -14.60 -16.77 39.52
C LEU A 84 -13.78 -18.03 39.83
N THR A 85 -13.73 -18.43 41.11
CA THR A 85 -13.02 -19.65 41.52
C THR A 85 -13.62 -20.88 40.85
N LYS A 86 -14.95 -20.97 40.75
CA LYS A 86 -15.64 -22.04 40.03
C LYS A 86 -15.33 -22.02 38.53
N TYR A 87 -15.36 -20.84 37.91
CA TYR A 87 -15.06 -20.65 36.49
C TYR A 87 -13.63 -21.09 36.13
N ILE A 88 -12.64 -20.83 36.99
CA ILE A 88 -11.25 -21.28 36.78
C ILE A 88 -11.14 -22.81 36.81
N VAL A 89 -11.89 -23.47 37.70
CA VAL A 89 -11.85 -24.93 37.81
C VAL A 89 -12.55 -25.60 36.61
N GLU A 90 -13.64 -25.00 36.12
CA GLU A 90 -14.41 -25.50 34.99
C GLU A 90 -13.69 -25.26 33.66
N ASN A 91 -13.12 -24.07 33.46
CA ASN A 91 -12.38 -23.72 32.26
C ASN A 91 -10.89 -23.94 32.49
N GLN A 92 -10.42 -25.12 32.08
CA GLN A 92 -8.99 -25.33 31.92
C GLN A 92 -8.55 -24.43 30.78
N PHE A 93 -7.91 -23.29 31.08
CA PHE A 93 -7.38 -22.29 30.14
C PHE A 93 -6.31 -22.84 29.18
N GLN A 94 -6.56 -23.99 28.57
CA GLN A 94 -5.71 -24.62 27.60
C GLN A 94 -5.65 -23.67 26.41
N ASN A 95 -4.42 -23.32 26.00
CA ASN A 95 -4.12 -22.44 24.85
C ASN A 95 -4.04 -20.93 25.10
N MET A 96 -4.16 -20.41 26.34
CA MET A 96 -3.92 -18.97 26.61
C MET A 96 -2.51 -18.50 26.21
N ASP A 97 -1.52 -19.39 26.31
CA ASP A 97 -0.13 -19.12 25.89
C ASP A 97 0.02 -18.81 24.39
N LYS A 98 -0.97 -19.18 23.57
CA LYS A 98 -0.98 -18.90 22.13
C LYS A 98 -1.47 -17.49 21.79
N LEU A 99 -2.17 -16.82 22.72
CA LEU A 99 -2.73 -15.48 22.51
C LEU A 99 -1.67 -14.39 22.65
N LEU A 100 -0.69 -14.58 23.54
CA LEU A 100 0.44 -13.66 23.67
C LEU A 100 1.45 -13.95 22.55
N SER A 101 1.19 -13.37 21.38
CA SER A 101 2.26 -13.16 20.40
C SER A 101 3.33 -12.32 21.10
N LYS A 102 4.46 -12.94 21.43
CA LYS A 102 5.68 -12.21 21.79
C LYS A 102 6.09 -11.50 20.51
N ASP A 103 5.52 -10.33 20.27
CA ASP A 103 5.99 -9.43 19.23
C ASP A 103 7.47 -9.24 19.54
N GLY A 104 8.30 -9.90 18.71
CA GLY A 104 9.72 -9.98 18.93
C GLY A 104 10.20 -8.55 19.06
N LYS A 105 10.74 -8.19 20.23
CA LYS A 105 11.38 -6.90 20.46
C LYS A 105 12.32 -6.72 19.28
N VAL A 106 11.92 -5.86 18.34
CA VAL A 106 12.75 -5.54 17.18
C VAL A 106 14.04 -5.06 17.82
N THR A 107 15.09 -5.86 17.68
CA THR A 107 16.39 -5.47 18.15
C THR A 107 16.68 -4.23 17.35
N GLU A 108 16.49 -3.07 17.96
CA GLU A 108 16.88 -1.80 17.39
C GLU A 108 18.33 -1.99 16.98
N GLN A 109 18.54 -2.14 15.67
CA GLN A 109 19.87 -2.31 15.14
C GLN A 109 20.61 -1.07 15.60
N GLN A 110 21.66 -1.28 16.41
CA GLN A 110 22.53 -0.19 16.82
C GLN A 110 22.86 0.61 15.56
N PRO A 111 22.55 1.92 15.52
CA PRO A 111 22.84 2.71 14.34
C PRO A 111 24.31 2.52 13.99
N LEU A 112 24.57 2.28 12.70
CA LEU A 112 25.92 2.12 12.17
C LEU A 112 26.78 3.28 12.69
N LYS A 113 27.76 2.97 13.53
CA LYS A 113 28.71 3.97 14.04
C LYS A 113 29.61 4.36 12.87
N ILE A 114 29.39 5.54 12.34
CA ILE A 114 30.24 6.14 11.30
C ILE A 114 31.06 7.21 12.01
N GLY A 115 32.38 7.03 12.02
CA GLY A 115 33.34 7.90 12.71
C GLY A 115 33.36 7.76 14.24
N ASP A 116 34.35 8.40 14.85
CA ASP A 116 34.47 8.52 16.31
C ASP A 116 33.56 9.66 16.83
N ASP A 117 32.89 9.42 17.95
CA ASP A 117 32.14 10.48 18.64
C ASP A 117 33.10 11.58 19.10
N ARG A 118 32.75 12.86 18.84
CA ARG A 118 33.53 13.98 19.37
C ARG A 118 33.51 13.94 20.90
N PRO A 119 34.67 13.97 21.59
CA PRO A 119 34.69 13.97 23.03
C PRO A 119 33.98 15.21 23.57
N MET A 120 33.21 15.05 24.64
CA MET A 120 32.59 16.21 25.29
C MET A 120 33.70 17.11 25.85
N PRO A 121 33.67 18.42 25.58
CA PRO A 121 34.56 19.38 26.20
C PRO A 121 34.47 19.32 27.73
N GLY A 122 35.60 19.48 28.43
CA GLY A 122 35.69 19.30 29.89
C GLY A 122 34.87 20.29 30.73
N TYR A 123 34.35 21.38 30.13
CA TYR A 123 33.44 22.30 30.79
C TYR A 123 31.98 21.82 30.81
N ILE A 124 31.66 20.74 30.11
CA ILE A 124 30.31 20.18 30.03
C ILE A 124 30.16 19.06 31.09
N PRO A 125 29.18 19.16 31.99
CA PRO A 125 28.91 18.13 32.99
C PRO A 125 28.55 16.77 32.38
N SER A 126 28.98 15.69 33.03
CA SER A 126 28.75 14.30 32.59
C SER A 126 27.30 13.80 32.69
N PHE A 127 26.42 14.53 33.40
CA PHE A 127 24.99 14.17 33.50
C PHE A 127 24.18 14.60 32.28
N LEU A 128 24.73 15.47 31.43
CA LEU A 128 24.09 15.89 30.20
C LEU A 128 24.19 14.77 29.15
N PRO A 129 23.20 14.68 28.25
CA PRO A 129 23.28 13.75 27.13
C PRO A 129 24.52 14.04 26.28
N LYS A 130 25.10 12.99 25.70
CA LYS A 130 26.22 13.13 24.76
C LYS A 130 25.79 13.96 23.56
N PHE A 131 26.76 14.64 22.94
CA PHE A 131 26.51 15.30 21.68
C PHE A 131 26.06 14.28 20.61
N PRO A 132 25.16 14.69 19.70
CA PRO A 132 24.80 13.86 18.57
C PRO A 132 26.03 13.56 17.71
N ASN A 133 25.98 12.47 16.96
CA ASN A 133 27.09 12.07 16.09
C ASN A 133 27.39 13.21 15.09
N PRO A 134 28.66 13.43 14.71
CA PRO A 134 29.03 14.44 13.71
C PRO A 134 28.19 14.41 12.43
N HIS A 135 27.74 13.22 12.00
CA HIS A 135 26.93 13.02 10.80
C HIS A 135 25.42 13.18 11.01
N THR A 136 24.95 13.42 12.24
CA THR A 136 23.51 13.63 12.54
C THR A 136 22.94 14.88 11.87
N TYR A 137 23.76 15.91 11.64
CA TYR A 137 23.32 17.17 11.01
C TYR A 137 24.05 17.48 9.70
N ILE A 138 24.85 16.55 9.18
CA ILE A 138 25.46 16.71 7.87
C ILE A 138 24.39 16.33 6.85
N HIS A 139 23.80 17.33 6.21
CA HIS A 139 22.94 17.12 5.05
C HIS A 139 23.83 17.01 3.82
N THR A 140 24.32 15.81 3.53
CA THR A 140 24.80 15.51 2.18
C THR A 140 23.58 15.29 1.30
N GLU A 141 23.36 16.19 0.34
CA GLU A 141 22.43 15.94 -0.75
C GLU A 141 22.87 14.64 -1.44
N VAL A 142 22.19 13.54 -1.12
CA VAL A 142 22.36 12.30 -1.85
C VAL A 142 21.52 12.48 -3.10
N THR A 143 22.13 12.97 -4.17
CA THR A 143 21.64 12.65 -5.51
C THR A 143 21.69 11.13 -5.56
N ASN A 144 20.54 10.48 -5.38
CA ASN A 144 20.37 9.10 -5.79
C ASN A 144 20.50 9.15 -7.32
N GLU A 145 21.74 9.16 -7.80
CA GLU A 145 22.06 8.85 -9.18
C GLU A 145 21.54 7.44 -9.36
N SER A 146 20.29 7.33 -9.82
CA SER A 146 19.79 6.09 -10.37
C SER A 146 20.87 5.63 -11.34
N GLU A 147 21.20 4.34 -11.32
CA GLU A 147 22.15 3.79 -12.28
C GLU A 147 21.63 4.08 -13.69
N MET A 148 22.06 5.20 -14.27
CA MET A 148 21.72 5.67 -15.61
C MET A 148 22.55 4.91 -16.64
N THR A 149 22.74 3.61 -16.40
CA THR A 149 23.33 2.70 -17.36
C THR A 149 22.41 2.66 -18.57
N TYR A 150 22.95 2.90 -19.75
CA TYR A 150 22.21 2.92 -21.02
C TYR A 150 21.33 1.66 -21.20
N ALA A 151 21.80 0.50 -20.75
CA ALA A 151 21.05 -0.75 -20.77
C ALA A 151 19.72 -0.67 -19.99
N ARG A 152 19.76 -0.11 -18.76
CA ARG A 152 18.58 0.04 -17.90
C ARG A 152 17.59 1.04 -18.49
N ALA A 153 18.08 2.17 -19.02
CA ALA A 153 17.23 3.15 -19.68
C ALA A 153 16.49 2.54 -20.89
N ARG A 154 17.18 1.73 -21.70
CA ARG A 154 16.57 1.03 -22.83
C ARG A 154 15.54 -0.02 -22.40
N GLU A 155 15.79 -0.75 -21.33
CA GLU A 155 14.85 -1.73 -20.76
C GLU A 155 13.57 -1.04 -20.26
N VAL A 156 13.70 0.10 -19.55
CA VAL A 156 12.57 0.89 -19.08
C VAL A 156 11.74 1.43 -20.24
N LEU A 157 12.38 1.93 -21.30
CA LEU A 157 11.67 2.39 -22.50
C LEU A 157 10.95 1.24 -23.22
N ALA A 158 11.59 0.07 -23.33
CA ALA A 158 11.00 -1.10 -23.96
C ALA A 158 9.80 -1.65 -23.17
N THR A 159 9.90 -1.71 -21.84
CA THR A 159 8.80 -2.15 -20.97
C THR A 159 7.63 -1.16 -20.99
N ASN A 160 7.92 0.15 -20.95
CA ASN A 160 6.90 1.19 -21.07
C ASN A 160 6.17 1.10 -22.43
N LYS A 161 6.91 1.02 -23.54
CA LYS A 161 6.32 0.84 -24.87
C LYS A 161 5.39 -0.38 -24.93
N ARG A 162 5.85 -1.55 -24.47
CA ARG A 162 5.03 -2.77 -24.41
C ARG A 162 3.79 -2.60 -23.54
N SER A 163 3.91 -1.92 -22.40
CA SER A 163 2.79 -1.66 -21.50
C SER A 163 1.74 -0.77 -22.17
N VAL A 164 2.17 0.31 -22.84
CA VAL A 164 1.28 1.23 -23.57
C VAL A 164 0.56 0.50 -24.70
N GLU A 165 1.30 -0.25 -25.53
CA GLU A 165 0.73 -1.04 -26.63
C GLU A 165 -0.28 -2.08 -26.13
N ASN A 166 0.05 -2.83 -25.07
CA ASN A 166 -0.85 -3.81 -24.48
C ASN A 166 -2.12 -3.18 -23.88
N SER A 167 -1.99 -2.00 -23.26
CA SER A 167 -3.11 -1.30 -22.65
C SER A 167 -4.06 -0.77 -23.73
N LEU A 168 -3.50 -0.21 -24.81
CA LEU A 168 -4.27 0.23 -25.97
C LEU A 168 -4.95 -0.95 -26.67
N TYR A 169 -4.23 -2.05 -26.85
CA TYR A 169 -4.76 -3.28 -27.43
C TYR A 169 -5.96 -3.83 -26.64
N ARG A 170 -5.83 -3.93 -25.31
CA ARG A 170 -6.92 -4.35 -24.42
C ARG A 170 -8.12 -3.41 -24.47
N TYR A 171 -7.87 -2.11 -24.49
CA TYR A 171 -8.93 -1.13 -24.64
C TYR A 171 -9.69 -1.33 -25.94
N ALA A 172 -8.98 -1.49 -27.06
CA ALA A 172 -9.59 -1.75 -28.36
C ALA A 172 -10.38 -3.07 -28.37
N LEU A 173 -9.87 -4.15 -27.76
CA LEU A 173 -10.59 -5.43 -27.62
C LEU A 173 -11.86 -5.34 -26.74
N ASN A 174 -11.95 -4.34 -25.88
CA ASN A 174 -13.13 -4.12 -25.03
C ASN A 174 -14.16 -3.19 -25.66
N THR A 175 -13.75 -2.33 -26.58
CA THR A 175 -14.61 -1.30 -27.19
C THR A 175 -15.07 -1.65 -28.60
N HIS A 176 -14.25 -2.35 -29.36
CA HIS A 176 -14.51 -2.70 -30.76
C HIS A 176 -14.80 -4.19 -30.95
N ASP A 177 -15.39 -4.49 -32.11
CA ASP A 177 -15.64 -5.84 -32.58
C ASP A 177 -14.33 -6.63 -32.75
N ASN A 178 -14.28 -7.81 -32.12
CA ASN A 178 -13.17 -8.73 -32.21
C ASN A 178 -13.62 -10.16 -32.53
N VAL A 179 -12.68 -11.00 -32.95
CA VAL A 179 -12.88 -12.41 -33.28
C VAL A 179 -11.79 -13.22 -32.61
N CYS A 180 -12.16 -14.35 -32.00
CA CYS A 180 -11.17 -15.29 -31.47
C CYS A 180 -10.53 -16.09 -32.61
N LEU A 181 -9.21 -16.19 -32.61
CA LEU A 181 -8.43 -16.98 -33.57
C LEU A 181 -8.74 -18.49 -33.45
N PHE A 182 -9.11 -18.95 -32.26
CA PHE A 182 -9.33 -20.36 -31.95
C PHE A 182 -10.82 -20.69 -31.80
N ASN A 183 -11.50 -20.91 -32.92
CA ASN A 183 -12.96 -21.12 -32.97
C ASN A 183 -13.45 -22.27 -32.09
N VAL A 184 -12.75 -23.41 -32.03
CA VAL A 184 -13.19 -24.58 -31.23
C VAL A 184 -13.15 -24.26 -29.74
N GLN A 185 -12.07 -23.64 -29.26
CA GLN A 185 -11.93 -23.24 -27.86
C GLN A 185 -12.91 -22.12 -27.51
N TYR A 186 -13.15 -21.21 -28.45
CA TYR A 186 -14.15 -20.16 -28.30
C TYR A 186 -15.56 -20.71 -28.12
N GLN A 187 -15.96 -21.69 -28.93
CA GLN A 187 -17.25 -22.37 -28.80
C GLN A 187 -17.39 -23.08 -27.45
N GLN A 188 -16.35 -23.81 -27.02
CA GLN A 188 -16.35 -24.47 -25.70
C GLN A 188 -16.44 -23.45 -24.54
N ALA A 189 -15.76 -22.30 -24.65
CA ALA A 189 -15.83 -21.25 -23.64
C ALA A 189 -17.21 -20.58 -23.61
N LEU A 190 -17.84 -20.37 -24.77
CA LEU A 190 -19.21 -19.85 -24.87
C LEU A 190 -20.22 -20.79 -24.20
N GLU A 191 -20.13 -22.10 -24.47
CA GLU A 191 -21.01 -23.09 -23.84
C GLU A 191 -20.87 -23.08 -22.31
N LYS A 192 -19.62 -23.01 -21.82
CA LYS A 192 -19.35 -22.89 -20.38
C LYS A 192 -19.92 -21.59 -19.81
N ALA A 193 -19.68 -20.45 -20.47
CA ALA A 193 -20.19 -19.16 -20.03
C ALA A 193 -21.71 -19.13 -19.96
N ARG A 194 -22.39 -19.67 -20.98
CA ARG A 194 -23.84 -19.80 -21.01
C ARG A 194 -24.37 -20.64 -19.85
N SER A 195 -23.75 -21.80 -19.60
CA SER A 195 -24.14 -22.66 -18.48
C SER A 195 -23.97 -21.97 -17.12
N GLU A 196 -23.02 -21.04 -17.01
CA GLU A 196 -22.75 -20.31 -15.77
C GLU A 196 -23.73 -19.15 -15.56
N VAL A 197 -24.08 -18.40 -16.63
CA VAL A 197 -25.15 -17.39 -16.59
C VAL A 197 -26.49 -18.05 -16.21
N GLU A 198 -26.81 -19.21 -16.79
CA GLU A 198 -28.03 -19.96 -16.46
C GLU A 198 -28.08 -20.37 -14.98
N LYS A 199 -26.94 -20.76 -14.38
CA LYS A 199 -26.87 -21.03 -12.94
C LYS A 199 -27.06 -19.77 -12.11
N GLN A 200 -26.41 -18.66 -12.48
CA GLN A 200 -26.56 -17.37 -11.79
C GLN A 200 -28.02 -16.90 -11.82
N ASP A 201 -28.69 -17.03 -12.97
CA ASP A 201 -30.10 -16.70 -13.11
C ASP A 201 -31.00 -17.63 -12.29
N ALA A 202 -30.72 -18.93 -12.26
CA ALA A 202 -31.46 -19.90 -11.45
C ALA A 202 -31.29 -19.62 -9.94
N GLU A 203 -30.07 -19.31 -9.49
CA GLU A 203 -29.80 -18.92 -8.11
C GLU A 203 -30.50 -17.60 -7.76
N ARG A 204 -30.50 -16.62 -8.67
CA ARG A 204 -31.20 -15.36 -8.50
C ARG A 204 -32.71 -15.56 -8.42
N GLN A 205 -33.28 -16.42 -9.27
CA GLN A 205 -34.69 -16.80 -9.23
C GLN A 205 -35.03 -17.54 -7.93
N ALA A 206 -34.16 -18.43 -7.47
CA ALA A 206 -34.34 -19.15 -6.19
C ALA A 206 -34.27 -18.21 -4.99
N LYS A 207 -33.34 -17.24 -4.99
CA LYS A 207 -33.26 -16.19 -3.96
C LYS A 207 -34.54 -15.34 -3.95
N ARG A 208 -34.99 -14.87 -5.12
CA ARG A 208 -36.27 -14.14 -5.26
C ARG A 208 -37.46 -14.94 -4.74
N ALA A 209 -37.52 -16.24 -5.04
CA ALA A 209 -38.59 -17.12 -4.55
C ALA A 209 -38.56 -17.36 -3.04
N ARG A 210 -37.38 -17.25 -2.39
CA ARG A 210 -37.23 -17.45 -0.93
C ARG A 210 -37.49 -16.18 -0.11
N TYR A 211 -37.05 -15.03 -0.59
CA TYR A 211 -37.03 -13.78 0.21
C TYR A 211 -38.09 -12.75 -0.21
N GLY A 212 -38.83 -12.97 -1.31
CA GLY A 212 -39.78 -11.98 -1.82
C GLY A 212 -39.08 -10.74 -2.43
N ASP A 213 -39.86 -9.83 -3.01
CA ASP A 213 -39.37 -8.70 -3.80
C ASP A 213 -38.80 -7.52 -2.96
N GLU A 214 -38.78 -7.65 -1.63
CA GLU A 214 -38.13 -6.67 -0.73
C GLU A 214 -36.61 -6.86 -0.79
N THR A 215 -35.99 -6.32 -1.83
CA THR A 215 -34.53 -6.21 -1.90
C THR A 215 -34.08 -4.86 -1.36
N THR A 216 -33.50 -4.94 -0.17
CA THR A 216 -32.55 -4.01 0.42
C THR A 216 -31.46 -3.59 -0.59
N LEU A 217 -31.05 -2.34 -0.44
CA LEU A 217 -30.16 -1.54 -1.28
C LEU A 217 -28.67 -1.97 -1.24
N ASP A 218 -28.31 -3.24 -1.46
CA ASP A 218 -26.88 -3.65 -1.35
C ASP A 218 -26.30 -4.52 -2.50
N ASP A 219 -27.07 -4.93 -3.51
CA ASP A 219 -26.50 -5.70 -4.63
C ASP A 219 -25.92 -4.77 -5.73
N PHE A 220 -24.76 -4.16 -5.47
CA PHE A 220 -23.93 -3.51 -6.50
C PHE A 220 -23.24 -4.51 -7.45
N ASN A 221 -23.50 -5.81 -7.30
CA ASN A 221 -22.90 -6.83 -8.16
C ASN A 221 -23.67 -6.90 -9.49
N VAL A 222 -23.11 -6.25 -10.51
CA VAL A 222 -23.62 -6.31 -11.89
C VAL A 222 -23.53 -7.78 -12.35
N PRO A 223 -24.63 -8.40 -12.83
CA PRO A 223 -24.59 -9.78 -13.30
C PRO A 223 -23.57 -9.92 -14.43
N GLU A 224 -22.72 -10.94 -14.34
CA GLU A 224 -21.66 -11.15 -15.33
C GLU A 224 -22.29 -11.57 -16.66
N THR A 225 -21.97 -10.83 -17.73
CA THR A 225 -22.40 -11.19 -19.08
C THR A 225 -21.59 -12.37 -19.62
N GLU A 226 -22.15 -13.11 -20.58
CA GLU A 226 -21.45 -14.20 -21.28
C GLU A 226 -20.07 -13.75 -21.80
N THR A 227 -19.97 -12.54 -22.33
CA THR A 227 -18.73 -11.93 -22.84
C THR A 227 -17.68 -11.73 -21.76
N THR A 228 -18.07 -11.39 -20.54
CA THR A 228 -17.18 -11.20 -19.39
C THR A 228 -16.61 -12.53 -18.93
N ILE A 229 -17.44 -13.57 -18.89
CA ILE A 229 -17.04 -14.92 -18.50
C ILE A 229 -16.11 -15.54 -19.55
N VAL A 230 -16.38 -15.35 -20.85
CA VAL A 230 -15.49 -15.83 -21.92
C VAL A 230 -14.10 -15.18 -21.84
N LYS A 231 -14.02 -13.87 -21.56
CA LYS A 231 -12.74 -13.15 -21.37
C LYS A 231 -11.96 -13.59 -20.13
N LYS A 232 -12.59 -14.22 -19.13
CA LYS A 232 -11.90 -14.88 -18.01
C LYS A 232 -11.31 -16.24 -18.39
N ILE A 233 -11.93 -16.94 -19.34
CA ILE A 233 -11.53 -18.30 -19.75
C ILE A 233 -10.44 -18.24 -20.84
N ILE A 234 -10.55 -17.30 -21.77
CA ILE A 234 -9.68 -17.19 -22.94
C ILE A 234 -8.80 -15.93 -22.78
N PRO A 235 -7.47 -16.04 -22.86
CA PRO A 235 -6.59 -14.88 -22.78
C PRO A 235 -6.82 -13.91 -23.94
N ASP A 236 -6.64 -12.62 -23.67
CA ASP A 236 -6.79 -11.52 -24.65
C ASP A 236 -5.96 -11.73 -25.93
N GLU A 237 -4.85 -12.45 -25.83
CA GLU A 237 -3.93 -12.78 -26.94
C GLU A 237 -4.58 -13.61 -28.06
N PHE A 238 -5.68 -14.30 -27.76
CA PHE A 238 -6.40 -15.13 -28.74
C PHE A 238 -7.47 -14.36 -29.51
N PHE A 239 -7.77 -13.13 -29.12
CA PHE A 239 -8.71 -12.27 -29.84
C PHE A 239 -7.96 -11.36 -30.79
N VAL A 240 -8.46 -11.17 -32.00
CA VAL A 240 -7.94 -10.18 -32.95
C VAL A 240 -9.07 -9.22 -33.30
N LEU A 241 -8.74 -7.94 -33.36
CA LEU A 241 -9.68 -6.92 -33.82
C LEU A 241 -10.08 -7.24 -35.25
N LYS A 242 -11.38 -7.18 -35.55
CA LYS A 242 -11.79 -7.26 -36.95
C LYS A 242 -11.12 -6.09 -37.68
N PRO A 243 -10.60 -6.30 -38.91
CA PRO A 243 -10.00 -5.22 -39.67
C PRO A 243 -11.01 -4.08 -39.71
N PHE A 244 -10.59 -2.94 -39.19
CA PHE A 244 -11.29 -1.67 -39.35
C PHE A 244 -11.17 -1.35 -40.83
N PHE A 245 -12.08 -1.88 -41.65
CA PHE A 245 -12.24 -1.37 -43.00
C PHE A 245 -12.60 0.10 -42.80
N LEU A 246 -11.62 0.99 -42.99
CA LEU A 246 -11.90 2.36 -43.34
C LEU A 246 -12.69 2.31 -44.64
N GLU A 247 -14.00 2.23 -44.54
CA GLU A 247 -14.92 2.68 -45.57
C GLU A 247 -14.95 4.23 -45.61
N ASP A 248 -13.81 4.88 -45.36
CA ASP A 248 -13.65 6.30 -45.56
C ASP A 248 -13.09 6.52 -46.98
N PRO A 249 -13.89 7.09 -47.90
CA PRO A 249 -13.50 7.28 -49.30
C PRO A 249 -12.33 8.26 -49.50
N THR A 250 -11.78 8.84 -48.43
CA THR A 250 -10.73 9.87 -48.48
C THR A 250 -9.30 9.31 -48.46
N LEU A 251 -9.06 8.10 -47.93
CA LEU A 251 -7.70 7.51 -47.93
C LEU A 251 -7.34 6.74 -49.21
N LEU A 252 -8.32 6.42 -50.07
CA LEU A 252 -8.07 5.88 -51.41
C LEU A 252 -7.49 6.92 -52.38
N ALA A 253 -7.62 8.22 -52.07
CA ALA A 253 -7.08 9.28 -52.91
C ALA A 253 -5.56 9.46 -52.79
N ILE A 254 -4.96 9.02 -51.67
CA ILE A 254 -3.52 9.21 -51.40
C ILE A 254 -2.68 8.09 -52.03
N SER A 255 -3.31 6.98 -52.45
CA SER A 255 -2.62 5.80 -52.98
C SER A 255 -2.49 5.79 -54.51
N ASN A 256 -3.08 6.75 -55.22
CA ASN A 256 -3.20 6.76 -56.69
C ASN A 256 -2.33 7.81 -57.40
N GLU A 257 -1.42 8.48 -56.71
CA GLU A 257 -0.42 9.34 -57.37
C GLU A 257 0.94 8.63 -57.34
N GLN A 258 1.12 7.72 -58.31
CA GLN A 258 2.43 7.29 -58.76
C GLN A 258 2.79 8.02 -60.04
N ASP A 259 3.99 8.59 -60.01
CA ASP A 259 4.98 8.61 -61.09
C ASP A 259 4.64 9.37 -62.38
N ASP A 260 5.20 10.58 -62.50
CA ASP A 260 5.67 11.12 -63.78
C ASP A 260 7.02 11.86 -63.60
N GLU A 261 7.86 11.72 -64.62
CA GLU A 261 9.33 11.79 -64.67
C GLU A 261 10.01 13.20 -64.69
N GLU A 262 11.27 13.19 -64.24
CA GLU A 262 12.49 13.90 -64.70
C GLU A 262 12.65 15.45 -64.77
N GLN A 263 13.48 15.95 -63.81
CA GLN A 263 14.70 16.81 -63.95
C GLN A 263 14.67 18.24 -64.56
N PRO A 264 15.72 19.11 -64.39
CA PRO A 264 16.61 19.36 -63.26
C PRO A 264 16.74 20.88 -62.89
N ALA A 265 17.50 21.14 -61.82
CA ALA A 265 17.92 22.42 -61.22
C ALA A 265 17.94 23.71 -62.08
N GLN A 266 17.38 24.80 -61.52
CA GLN A 266 17.87 26.16 -61.75
C GLN A 266 17.92 27.01 -60.46
N LYS A 267 18.99 27.81 -60.44
CA LYS A 267 19.53 28.69 -59.41
C LYS A 267 18.79 30.03 -59.41
N GLY A 268 18.49 30.61 -58.24
CA GLY A 268 18.10 32.02 -58.16
C GLY A 268 17.37 32.45 -56.89
N ASP A 269 18.12 33.15 -56.03
CA ASP A 269 17.74 34.33 -55.25
C ASP A 269 16.58 34.31 -54.23
N GLY A 270 16.94 34.68 -53.00
CA GLY A 270 16.28 35.80 -52.32
C GLY A 270 15.33 35.48 -51.16
N ALA A 271 15.82 35.84 -49.96
CA ALA A 271 15.05 36.30 -48.79
C ALA A 271 14.20 35.29 -48.01
N ALA A 272 14.81 34.64 -47.02
CA ALA A 272 14.11 34.14 -45.84
C ALA A 272 14.10 35.23 -44.76
N VAL A 273 12.89 35.66 -44.40
CA VAL A 273 12.58 36.45 -43.20
C VAL A 273 12.22 35.45 -42.10
N GLU A 274 12.95 35.49 -40.98
CA GLU A 274 12.55 34.78 -39.76
C GLU A 274 11.33 35.43 -39.09
N PRO A 275 10.68 34.75 -38.11
CA PRO A 275 11.10 35.11 -36.75
C PRO A 275 11.16 33.94 -35.73
N SER A 276 12.27 33.97 -34.99
CA SER A 276 12.38 33.96 -33.52
C SER A 276 12.08 32.69 -32.73
N SER A 277 13.17 32.07 -32.26
CA SER A 277 13.25 31.40 -30.96
C SER A 277 14.38 32.02 -30.13
N ASP A 278 14.01 32.96 -29.26
CA ASP A 278 14.75 33.38 -28.06
C ASP A 278 14.80 32.17 -27.08
N ASP A 279 15.81 31.86 -26.26
CA ASP A 279 17.05 32.52 -25.85
C ASP A 279 18.04 31.43 -25.40
N LEU A 280 19.26 31.45 -25.95
CA LEU A 280 20.46 30.86 -25.36
C LEU A 280 21.56 31.92 -25.52
N GLN A 281 22.00 32.52 -24.43
CA GLN A 281 23.24 33.31 -24.42
C GLN A 281 24.12 32.94 -23.24
N ASP A 282 25.21 32.27 -23.57
CA ASP A 282 26.48 32.38 -22.88
C ASP A 282 27.05 33.80 -23.02
N SER A 283 27.64 34.34 -21.95
CA SER A 283 28.78 35.27 -22.06
C SER A 283 29.68 35.09 -20.84
N LYS A 284 30.86 34.50 -21.04
CA LYS A 284 32.19 35.14 -21.22
C LYS A 284 32.77 35.79 -19.96
N PHE A 285 33.68 35.02 -19.36
CA PHE A 285 35.12 35.33 -19.21
C PHE A 285 35.55 36.81 -19.27
N SER A 286 36.19 37.27 -18.18
CA SER A 286 37.21 38.32 -18.22
C SER A 286 38.30 38.03 -17.19
N ASP A 287 39.52 37.83 -17.68
CA ASP A 287 40.79 37.87 -16.96
C ASP A 287 41.04 39.24 -16.33
N THR A 288 41.67 39.26 -15.14
CA THR A 288 42.75 40.20 -14.79
C THR A 288 43.59 39.66 -13.61
N GLN A 289 44.77 39.14 -13.96
CA GLN A 289 46.11 39.31 -13.39
C GLN A 289 46.37 39.39 -11.87
N ASP A 290 47.19 38.43 -11.45
CA ASP A 290 48.44 38.55 -10.67
C ASP A 290 48.42 39.13 -9.24
N GLU A 291 48.82 38.32 -8.25
CA GLU A 291 50.14 38.47 -7.62
C GLU A 291 50.53 37.26 -6.76
N GLU A 292 51.79 36.87 -6.90
CA GLU A 292 52.51 35.86 -6.12
C GLU A 292 52.56 36.22 -4.63
N LEU A 293 52.53 35.21 -3.74
CA LEU A 293 53.40 35.23 -2.57
C LEU A 293 53.74 33.80 -2.14
N ILE A 294 54.93 33.40 -2.59
CA ILE A 294 55.74 32.32 -2.04
C ILE A 294 56.17 32.75 -0.62
N LEU A 295 55.92 31.91 0.38
CA LEU A 295 56.77 31.83 1.58
C LEU A 295 56.78 30.37 2.05
N SER A 296 57.71 29.62 1.48
CA SER A 296 58.41 28.57 2.19
C SER A 296 59.26 29.20 3.28
N ASP A 297 59.13 28.76 4.52
CA ASP A 297 60.26 28.68 5.45
C ASP A 297 60.05 27.46 6.33
N SER A 298 60.71 26.39 5.90
CA SER A 298 61.22 25.35 6.77
C SER A 298 62.47 25.90 7.46
N ASP A 299 62.47 25.97 8.78
CA ASP A 299 63.71 25.91 9.55
C ASP A 299 63.51 25.17 10.88
N ASN A 300 64.41 24.21 11.06
CA ASN A 300 64.66 23.46 12.28
C ASN A 300 65.16 24.38 13.41
N ASN A 301 64.80 24.08 14.66
CA ASN A 301 65.76 23.75 15.72
C ASN A 301 65.08 23.59 17.10
N ASP A 302 65.60 22.61 17.83
CA ASP A 302 65.51 22.30 19.27
C ASP A 302 64.18 21.82 19.89
#